data_AF-A0A8X8YR48-F1
#
_entry.id   AF-A0A8X8YR48-F1
#
_cell.length_a   1.000
_cell.length_b   1.000
_cell.length_c   1.000
_cell.angle_alpha   90.00
_cell.angle_beta   90.00
_cell.angle_gamma   90.00
#
_symmetry.space_group_name_H-M   'P 1'
#
loop_
_entity.id
_entity.type
_entity.pdbx_description
1 polymer ?
#
loop_
_entity_poly.entity_id
_entity_poly.type
_entity_poly.pdbx_seq_one_letter_code
_entity_poly.pdbx_strand_id
1 'polypeptide(L)'
;MRWSPFLGIPISLALLSFFLFNFPPLKSPTNHPPPVRFSISHLCSNPALANAIYTLFLIHLSSIFVQRLFTAEELALYNGTGQHLPILLGILGSVFDVSKGKSHYGAGGGYSHFSGRDASRAFVSGNFTGDGLTDNLHGLSSTEVKSIVEWRDFYSRTYIFVGKLVGRYYDAEGNPTKYLKGVEAKAARGAQLLEKQKKEEANVVSCNSRWSQEEGSEVWCDEGYPRLVQRPVEIALTGKMSKRCACFKEDELDHVGLEVYDGCDYLSKTCRL
;
A
#
# COMPACT_ATOMS: atom_id res chain seq x y z
N MET A 1 18.15 0.49 9.73
CA MET A 1 16.97 1.22 10.27
C MET A 1 15.86 1.08 9.24
N ARG A 2 14.74 0.46 9.58
CA ARG A 2 13.65 0.16 8.64
C ARG A 2 12.36 0.62 9.31
N TRP A 3 11.75 1.68 8.77
CA TRP A 3 10.62 2.38 9.39
C TRP A 3 9.31 2.07 8.69
N SER A 4 8.27 1.90 9.51
CA SER A 4 6.84 1.84 9.16
C SER A 4 6.34 3.24 8.75
N PRO A 5 5.36 3.39 7.84
CA PRO A 5 4.93 4.69 7.32
C PRO A 5 4.03 5.50 8.27
N PHE A 6 3.91 5.12 9.54
CA PHE A 6 3.15 5.87 10.54
C PHE A 6 4.09 6.33 11.66
N LEU A 7 4.57 7.57 11.57
CA LEU A 7 4.86 8.49 12.69
C LEU A 7 5.70 9.66 12.15
N GLY A 8 5.01 10.77 11.92
CA GLY A 8 5.61 12.04 11.48
C GLY A 8 4.67 13.19 11.77
N ILE A 9 4.18 13.31 13.01
CA ILE A 9 3.49 14.51 13.51
C ILE A 9 4.03 14.78 14.93
N PRO A 10 4.59 15.98 15.21
CA PRO A 10 5.02 16.33 16.55
C PRO A 10 3.81 16.58 17.46
N ILE A 11 3.85 15.97 18.63
CA ILE A 11 2.90 16.12 19.74
C ILE A 11 3.13 17.50 20.39
N SER A 12 2.09 18.33 20.42
CA SER A 12 1.92 19.31 21.50
C SER A 12 0.43 19.46 21.85
N LEU A 13 0.12 18.88 23.01
CA LEU A 13 -0.90 19.22 24.00
C LEU A 13 -2.38 19.29 23.58
N ALA A 14 -3.08 18.26 24.06
CA ALA A 14 -4.51 18.19 24.27
C ALA A 14 -5.04 19.31 25.18
N LEU A 15 -6.27 19.74 24.93
CA LEU A 15 -7.44 19.56 25.81
C LEU A 15 -8.58 20.44 25.30
N LEU A 16 -9.62 19.83 24.72
CA LEU A 16 -11.00 20.00 25.20
C LEU A 16 -11.93 19.12 24.36
N SER A 17 -12.48 18.18 25.09
CA SER A 17 -13.49 17.19 24.75
C SER A 17 -14.85 17.80 24.39
N PHE A 18 -15.71 16.94 23.82
CA PHE A 18 -17.16 17.08 23.63
C PHE A 18 -17.59 18.01 22.49
N PHE A 19 -18.06 17.42 21.38
CA PHE A 19 -19.49 17.39 21.04
C PHE A 19 -19.70 16.45 19.85
N LEU A 20 -20.36 15.33 20.12
CA LEU A 20 -21.07 14.55 19.12
C LEU A 20 -22.33 15.31 18.70
N PHE A 21 -22.65 15.19 17.41
CA PHE A 21 -23.96 15.22 16.74
C PHE A 21 -24.11 16.24 15.60
N ASN A 22 -24.26 15.65 14.40
CA ASN A 22 -25.17 16.01 13.31
C ASN A 22 -25.23 17.48 12.88
N PHE A 23 -24.71 17.80 11.69
CA PHE A 23 -25.40 18.68 10.74
C PHE A 23 -25.18 18.22 9.27
N PRO A 24 -26.15 18.51 8.37
CA PRO A 24 -26.52 17.77 7.16
C PRO A 24 -25.81 18.31 5.88
N PRO A 25 -26.08 17.79 4.67
CA PRO A 25 -25.23 18.06 3.50
C PRO A 25 -25.39 19.50 3.00
N LEU A 26 -24.25 20.12 2.67
CA LEU A 26 -24.16 21.42 2.03
C LEU A 26 -24.86 21.41 0.66
N LYS A 27 -25.96 22.17 0.56
CA LYS A 27 -26.54 22.62 -0.71
C LYS A 27 -25.61 23.66 -1.36
N SER A 28 -25.26 23.46 -2.62
CA SER A 28 -24.60 24.50 -3.42
C SER A 28 -25.60 25.61 -3.81
N PRO A 29 -25.20 26.89 -3.83
CA PRO A 29 -26.07 27.98 -4.22
C PRO A 29 -26.28 28.01 -5.74
N THR A 30 -27.54 27.89 -6.16
CA THR A 30 -27.99 28.09 -7.54
C THR A 30 -28.03 29.59 -7.85
N ASN A 31 -27.16 30.07 -8.72
CA ASN A 31 -27.33 31.32 -9.46
C ASN A 31 -26.64 31.19 -10.82
N HIS A 32 -27.34 30.60 -11.78
CA HIS A 32 -27.03 30.73 -13.20
C HIS A 32 -28.25 31.28 -13.95
N PRO A 33 -28.06 32.21 -14.89
CA PRO A 33 -29.14 32.82 -15.66
C PRO A 33 -29.85 31.80 -16.58
N PRO A 34 -31.10 32.07 -16.99
CA PRO A 34 -31.88 31.13 -17.80
C PRO A 34 -31.18 30.82 -19.13
N PRO A 35 -31.32 29.59 -19.64
CA PRO A 35 -30.69 29.20 -20.90
C PRO A 35 -31.30 30.02 -22.05
N VAL A 36 -30.44 30.77 -22.73
CA VAL A 36 -30.76 31.30 -24.06
C VAL A 36 -30.95 30.08 -24.97
N ARG A 37 -32.18 29.91 -25.46
CA ARG A 37 -32.55 28.88 -26.42
C ARG A 37 -31.84 29.15 -27.74
N PHE A 38 -30.63 28.64 -27.92
CA PHE A 38 -30.06 28.48 -29.25
C PHE A 38 -30.70 27.26 -29.90
N SER A 39 -31.53 27.51 -30.91
CA SER A 39 -32.09 26.48 -31.76
C SER A 39 -30.96 25.79 -32.51
N ILE A 40 -30.53 24.61 -32.05
CA ILE A 40 -29.67 23.72 -32.84
C ILE A 40 -30.58 23.04 -33.86
N SER A 41 -30.95 23.78 -34.92
CA SER A 41 -31.62 23.20 -36.09
C SER A 41 -30.76 23.28 -37.35
N HIS A 42 -29.48 23.66 -37.25
CA HIS A 42 -28.57 23.80 -38.41
C HIS A 42 -27.16 23.21 -38.18
N LEU A 43 -27.08 22.03 -37.56
CA LEU A 43 -25.89 21.16 -37.66
C LEU A 43 -26.31 19.72 -37.96
N CYS A 44 -27.12 19.54 -39.00
CA CYS A 44 -27.32 18.23 -39.61
C CYS A 44 -27.60 18.43 -41.10
N SER A 45 -26.54 18.64 -41.88
CA SER A 45 -26.72 18.76 -43.34
C SER A 45 -25.66 18.04 -44.14
N ASN A 46 -24.81 17.23 -43.51
CA ASN A 46 -23.99 16.29 -44.27
C ASN A 46 -23.72 15.00 -43.48
N PRO A 47 -24.41 13.88 -43.79
CA PRO A 47 -24.18 12.60 -43.13
C PRO A 47 -22.74 12.10 -43.34
N ALA A 48 -22.06 12.52 -44.41
CA ALA A 48 -20.64 12.22 -44.61
C ALA A 48 -19.74 12.96 -43.62
N LEU A 49 -20.07 14.20 -43.23
CA LEU A 49 -19.30 14.97 -42.26
C LEU A 49 -19.51 14.45 -40.82
N ALA A 50 -20.75 14.08 -40.47
CA ALA A 50 -21.04 13.45 -39.18
C ALA A 50 -20.33 12.09 -39.05
N ASN A 51 -20.35 11.27 -40.10
CA ASN A 51 -19.61 10.01 -40.14
C ASN A 51 -18.09 10.23 -40.11
N ALA A 52 -17.56 11.26 -40.78
CA ALA A 52 -16.14 11.61 -40.74
C ALA A 52 -15.69 12.11 -39.35
N ILE A 53 -16.52 12.92 -38.67
CA ILE A 53 -16.25 13.36 -37.30
C ILE A 53 -16.35 12.19 -36.33
N TYR A 54 -17.32 11.28 -36.52
CA TYR A 54 -17.45 10.07 -35.70
C TYR A 54 -16.29 9.09 -35.92
N THR A 55 -15.84 8.87 -37.16
CA THR A 55 -14.66 8.05 -37.44
C THR A 55 -13.39 8.72 -36.96
N LEU A 56 -13.21 10.04 -37.13
CA LEU A 56 -12.09 10.77 -36.55
C LEU A 56 -12.11 10.72 -35.02
N PHE A 57 -13.28 10.83 -34.38
CA PHE A 57 -13.45 10.70 -32.93
C PHE A 57 -13.15 9.28 -32.46
N LEU A 58 -13.58 8.25 -33.19
CA LEU A 58 -13.24 6.84 -32.91
C LEU A 58 -11.76 6.53 -33.14
N ILE A 59 -11.15 7.08 -34.19
CA ILE A 59 -9.71 6.97 -34.47
C ILE A 59 -8.92 7.68 -33.37
N HIS A 60 -9.35 8.88 -32.97
CA HIS A 60 -8.74 9.64 -31.88
C HIS A 60 -8.94 8.93 -30.53
N LEU A 61 -10.10 8.31 -30.26
CA LEU A 61 -10.32 7.45 -29.08
C LEU A 61 -9.41 6.22 -29.12
N SER A 62 -9.26 5.55 -30.26
CA SER A 62 -8.35 4.40 -30.38
C SER A 62 -6.88 4.78 -30.23
N SER A 63 -6.51 6.00 -30.62
CA SER A 63 -5.17 6.57 -30.43
C SER A 63 -4.89 7.01 -28.98
N ILE A 64 -5.93 7.41 -28.23
CA ILE A 64 -5.84 7.84 -26.81
C ILE A 64 -5.52 6.68 -25.85
N PHE A 65 -5.75 5.41 -26.24
CA PHE A 65 -5.60 4.27 -25.33
C PHE A 65 -4.46 3.29 -25.66
N VAL A 66 -3.52 3.66 -26.54
CA VAL A 66 -2.27 2.88 -26.67
C VAL A 66 -1.42 3.16 -25.43
N GLN A 67 -1.54 2.29 -24.42
CA GLN A 67 -0.67 2.35 -23.25
C GLN A 67 0.78 2.15 -23.71
N ARG A 68 1.67 3.08 -23.32
CA ARG A 68 3.08 2.95 -23.65
C ARG A 68 3.65 1.68 -23.04
N LEU A 69 4.33 0.90 -23.86
CA LEU A 69 5.08 -0.27 -23.44
C LEU A 69 6.56 0.10 -23.37
N PHE A 70 7.23 -0.37 -22.33
CA PHE A 70 8.65 -0.16 -22.08
C PHE A 70 9.35 -1.51 -22.10
N THR A 71 10.51 -1.57 -22.71
CA THR A 71 11.53 -2.59 -22.43
C THR A 71 12.31 -2.24 -21.16
N ALA A 72 13.05 -3.20 -20.61
CA ALA A 72 13.89 -2.94 -19.44
C ALA A 72 15.00 -1.93 -19.75
N GLU A 73 15.56 -2.02 -20.95
CA GLU A 73 16.61 -1.14 -21.46
C GLU A 73 16.11 0.29 -21.64
N GLU A 74 14.89 0.47 -22.18
CA GLU A 74 14.28 1.79 -22.30
C GLU A 74 13.93 2.38 -20.94
N LEU A 75 13.38 1.58 -20.02
CA LEU A 75 13.05 2.05 -18.68
C LEU A 75 14.30 2.52 -17.92
N ALA A 76 15.44 1.84 -18.11
CA ALA A 76 16.72 2.16 -17.47
C ALA A 76 17.26 3.57 -17.79
N LEU A 77 16.84 4.16 -18.91
CA LEU A 77 17.21 5.55 -19.26
C LEU A 77 16.56 6.57 -18.31
N TYR A 78 15.44 6.23 -17.68
CA TYR A 78 14.65 7.11 -16.82
C TYR A 78 15.00 6.96 -15.33
N ASN A 79 16.28 6.76 -15.03
CA ASN A 79 16.81 6.50 -13.69
C ASN A 79 17.03 7.77 -12.83
N GLY A 80 16.66 8.95 -13.35
CA GLY A 80 16.77 10.22 -12.63
C GLY A 80 18.16 10.87 -12.62
N THR A 81 19.09 10.38 -13.44
CA THR A 81 20.39 11.04 -13.69
C THR A 81 20.34 12.03 -14.87
N GLY A 82 19.43 11.83 -15.84
CA GLY A 82 19.22 12.74 -16.95
C GLY A 82 18.53 14.05 -16.52
N GLN A 83 19.09 15.21 -16.90
CA GLN A 83 18.54 16.51 -16.49
C GLN A 83 17.15 16.82 -17.09
N HIS A 84 16.85 16.27 -18.27
CA HIS A 84 15.63 16.55 -19.03
C HIS A 84 14.72 15.33 -19.20
N LEU A 85 15.03 14.21 -18.55
CA LEU A 85 14.20 13.01 -18.59
C LEU A 85 13.34 12.93 -17.33
N PRO A 86 12.07 12.45 -17.43
CA PRO A 86 11.30 12.12 -16.25
C PRO A 86 11.98 10.97 -15.48
N ILE A 87 11.65 10.86 -14.20
CA ILE A 87 12.09 9.76 -13.35
C ILE A 87 10.98 8.73 -13.35
N LEU A 88 11.24 7.55 -13.90
CA LEU A 88 10.25 6.48 -13.96
C LEU A 88 10.58 5.36 -12.97
N LEU A 89 9.55 4.69 -12.46
CA LEU A 89 9.66 3.59 -11.52
C LEU A 89 8.69 2.48 -11.94
N GLY A 90 9.17 1.24 -11.97
CA GLY A 90 8.37 0.04 -12.21
C GLY A 90 8.02 -0.70 -10.92
N ILE A 91 6.77 -1.17 -10.82
CA ILE A 91 6.33 -2.09 -9.77
C ILE A 91 5.22 -3.01 -10.31
N LEU A 92 5.44 -4.32 -10.21
CA LEU A 92 4.62 -5.37 -10.82
C LEU A 92 4.34 -5.09 -12.31
N GLY A 93 5.36 -4.57 -13.00
CA GLY A 93 5.33 -4.16 -14.39
C GLY A 93 4.53 -2.89 -14.67
N SER A 94 3.87 -2.26 -13.71
CA SER A 94 3.25 -0.94 -13.90
C SER A 94 4.31 0.15 -13.77
N VAL A 95 4.35 1.08 -14.73
CA VAL A 95 5.37 2.15 -14.79
C VAL A 95 4.73 3.49 -14.42
N PHE A 96 5.34 4.18 -13.46
CA PHE A 96 4.88 5.46 -12.94
C PHE A 96 5.93 6.55 -13.11
N ASP A 97 5.49 7.75 -13.46
CA ASP A 97 6.32 8.96 -13.39
C ASP A 97 6.35 9.48 -11.96
N VAL A 98 7.52 9.32 -11.33
CA VAL A 98 7.81 9.73 -9.96
C VAL A 98 8.59 11.04 -9.87
N SER A 99 8.63 11.84 -10.95
CA SER A 99 9.35 13.11 -11.01
C SER A 99 8.89 14.12 -9.96
N LYS A 100 7.62 14.08 -9.53
CA LYS A 100 7.11 14.86 -8.39
C LYS A 100 7.89 14.61 -7.09
N GLY A 101 8.48 13.42 -6.95
CA GLY A 101 9.33 13.02 -5.83
C GLY A 101 10.83 13.08 -6.14
N LYS A 102 11.30 14.01 -6.98
CA LYS A 102 12.71 14.08 -7.41
C LYS A 102 13.75 14.09 -6.28
N SER A 103 13.44 14.68 -5.11
CA SER A 103 14.33 14.63 -3.93
C SER A 103 14.53 13.21 -3.37
N HIS A 104 13.59 12.31 -3.63
CA HIS A 104 13.59 10.92 -3.15
C HIS A 104 14.17 9.96 -4.18
N TYR A 105 13.74 10.11 -5.44
CA TYR A 105 14.02 9.16 -6.52
C TYR A 105 15.09 9.66 -7.50
N GLY A 106 15.40 10.95 -7.51
CA GLY A 106 16.47 11.50 -8.35
C GLY A 106 17.85 11.13 -7.85
N ALA A 107 18.88 11.42 -8.65
CA ALA A 107 20.28 11.19 -8.28
C ALA A 107 20.60 11.75 -6.88
N GLY A 108 21.19 10.91 -6.02
CA GLY A 108 21.52 11.25 -4.62
C GLY A 108 20.36 11.12 -3.63
N GLY A 109 19.13 10.86 -4.09
CA GLY A 109 17.98 10.57 -3.25
C GLY A 109 18.06 9.17 -2.64
N GLY A 110 17.53 9.02 -1.41
CA GLY A 110 17.57 7.75 -0.66
C GLY A 110 16.81 6.58 -1.30
N TYR A 111 15.95 6.86 -2.30
CA TYR A 111 15.19 5.86 -3.04
C TYR A 111 15.55 5.82 -4.54
N SER A 112 16.68 6.41 -4.92
CA SER A 112 17.16 6.44 -6.32
C SER A 112 17.38 5.05 -6.92
N HIS A 113 17.64 4.03 -6.11
CA HIS A 113 17.80 2.64 -6.56
C HIS A 113 16.55 2.05 -7.23
N PHE A 114 15.37 2.61 -6.98
CA PHE A 114 14.12 2.19 -7.60
C PHE A 114 13.89 2.78 -9.00
N SER A 115 14.63 3.84 -9.36
CA SER A 115 14.41 4.56 -10.60
C SER A 115 14.97 3.81 -11.80
N GLY A 116 14.23 3.88 -12.90
CA GLY A 116 14.55 3.25 -14.18
C GLY A 116 14.49 1.72 -14.17
N ARG A 117 13.76 1.09 -13.24
CA ARG A 117 13.62 -0.37 -13.20
C ARG A 117 12.35 -0.81 -12.52
N ASP A 118 12.03 -2.10 -12.64
CA ASP A 118 11.12 -2.78 -11.72
C ASP A 118 11.93 -3.45 -10.61
N ALA A 119 11.75 -2.96 -9.38
CA ALA A 119 12.37 -3.50 -8.18
C ALA A 119 11.30 -3.96 -7.17
N SER A 120 10.24 -4.61 -7.67
CA SER A 120 9.09 -5.08 -6.88
C SER A 120 9.49 -5.80 -5.58
N ARG A 121 10.55 -6.62 -5.59
CA ARG A 121 11.04 -7.35 -4.41
C ARG A 121 11.59 -6.43 -3.31
N ALA A 122 12.21 -5.31 -3.69
CA ALA A 122 12.85 -4.39 -2.76
C ALA A 122 11.85 -3.71 -1.81
N PHE A 123 10.59 -3.55 -2.23
CA PHE A 123 9.53 -2.92 -1.41
C PHE A 123 9.23 -3.66 -0.11
N VAL A 124 9.39 -4.99 -0.08
CA VAL A 124 9.14 -5.83 1.11
C VAL A 124 10.38 -6.47 1.70
N SER A 125 11.47 -6.60 0.93
CA SER A 125 12.74 -7.08 1.48
C SER A 125 13.54 -5.96 2.16
N GLY A 126 13.44 -4.71 1.68
CA GLY A 126 14.32 -3.63 2.10
C GLY A 126 15.78 -3.81 1.68
N ASN A 127 16.06 -4.80 0.81
CA ASN A 127 17.38 -4.98 0.20
C ASN A 127 17.43 -4.13 -1.08
N PHE A 128 18.20 -3.03 -1.04
CA PHE A 128 18.39 -2.11 -2.15
C PHE A 128 19.69 -2.35 -2.92
N THR A 129 20.25 -3.55 -2.81
CA THR A 129 21.51 -3.94 -3.46
C THR A 129 21.31 -5.13 -4.38
N GLY A 130 22.12 -5.24 -5.43
CA GLY A 130 22.25 -6.42 -6.30
C GLY A 130 20.96 -7.20 -6.57
N ASP A 131 20.86 -8.37 -5.92
CA ASP A 131 19.78 -9.35 -6.01
C ASP A 131 18.43 -8.89 -5.42
N GLY A 132 18.43 -7.87 -4.57
CA GLY A 132 17.23 -7.25 -4.00
C GLY A 132 16.49 -6.33 -4.99
N LEU A 133 17.21 -5.71 -5.92
CA LEU A 133 16.64 -4.81 -6.94
C LEU A 133 16.13 -5.59 -8.16
N THR A 134 15.20 -6.51 -7.90
CA THR A 134 14.63 -7.42 -8.90
C THR A 134 13.10 -7.37 -8.89
N ASP A 135 12.55 -7.74 -10.05
CA ASP A 135 11.13 -7.91 -10.28
C ASP A 135 10.63 -9.30 -9.83
N ASN A 136 11.51 -10.22 -9.45
CA ASN A 136 11.17 -11.59 -9.07
C ASN A 136 10.62 -11.70 -7.64
N LEU A 137 9.47 -12.37 -7.47
CA LEU A 137 8.78 -12.54 -6.18
C LEU A 137 8.88 -13.97 -5.63
N HIS A 138 9.73 -14.81 -6.21
CA HIS A 138 9.94 -16.17 -5.74
C HIS A 138 10.36 -16.18 -4.26
N GLY A 139 9.81 -17.10 -3.49
CA GLY A 139 10.07 -17.26 -2.06
C GLY A 139 9.31 -16.30 -1.14
N LEU A 140 8.69 -15.24 -1.65
CA LEU A 140 7.88 -14.34 -0.82
C LEU A 140 6.58 -15.03 -0.36
N SER A 141 6.12 -14.73 0.84
CA SER A 141 4.84 -15.17 1.40
C SER A 141 3.64 -14.49 0.72
N SER A 142 2.43 -14.98 0.97
CA SER A 142 1.20 -14.35 0.45
C SER A 142 0.96 -12.95 1.01
N THR A 143 1.32 -12.70 2.27
CA THR A 143 1.16 -11.39 2.92
C THR A 143 2.18 -10.38 2.40
N GLU A 144 3.42 -10.79 2.14
CA GLU A 144 4.42 -9.93 1.47
C GLU A 144 3.97 -9.55 0.06
N VAL A 145 3.50 -10.53 -0.74
CA VAL A 145 3.01 -10.25 -2.10
C VAL A 145 1.82 -9.30 -2.07
N LYS A 146 0.91 -9.44 -1.10
CA LYS A 146 -0.16 -8.46 -0.86
C LYS A 146 0.41 -7.05 -0.62
N SER A 147 1.41 -6.90 0.22
CA SER A 147 2.02 -5.59 0.49
C SER A 147 2.63 -4.96 -0.76
N ILE A 148 3.22 -5.75 -1.67
CA ILE A 148 3.72 -5.22 -2.97
C ILE A 148 2.56 -4.72 -3.84
N VAL A 149 1.44 -5.44 -3.90
CA VAL A 149 0.23 -4.98 -4.60
C VAL A 149 -0.29 -3.67 -4.01
N GLU A 150 -0.31 -3.54 -2.68
CA GLU A 150 -0.70 -2.29 -2.01
C GLU A 150 0.24 -1.13 -2.33
N TRP A 151 1.55 -1.39 -2.47
CA TRP A 151 2.51 -0.40 -2.94
C TRP A 151 2.19 0.05 -4.36
N ARG A 152 1.92 -0.87 -5.29
CA ARG A 152 1.50 -0.52 -6.65
C ARG A 152 0.24 0.36 -6.64
N ASP A 153 -0.73 0.03 -5.79
CA ASP A 153 -1.98 0.79 -5.67
C ASP A 153 -1.73 2.18 -5.07
N PHE A 154 -0.80 2.30 -4.12
CA PHE A 154 -0.33 3.59 -3.62
C PHE A 154 0.29 4.45 -4.73
N TYR A 155 1.17 3.88 -5.56
CA TYR A 155 1.76 4.60 -6.69
C TYR A 155 0.69 5.02 -7.71
N SER A 156 -0.28 4.16 -7.97
CA SER A 156 -1.41 4.44 -8.87
C SER A 156 -2.27 5.63 -8.42
N ARG A 157 -2.36 5.86 -7.10
CA ARG A 157 -3.10 7.01 -6.54
C ARG A 157 -2.26 8.29 -6.41
N THR A 158 -0.94 8.15 -6.32
CA THR A 158 -0.04 9.25 -5.91
C THR A 158 0.78 9.81 -7.08
N TYR A 159 1.04 8.99 -8.09
CA TYR A 159 1.89 9.28 -9.23
C TYR A 159 1.17 9.02 -10.55
N ILE A 160 1.75 9.52 -11.63
CA ILE A 160 1.14 9.42 -12.95
C ILE A 160 1.49 8.05 -13.52
N PHE A 161 0.49 7.22 -13.81
CA PHE A 161 0.69 5.99 -14.57
C PHE A 161 1.03 6.34 -16.02
N VAL A 162 2.18 5.87 -16.51
CA VAL A 162 2.69 6.21 -17.85
C VAL A 162 2.82 5.01 -18.78
N GLY A 163 2.65 3.78 -18.28
CA GLY A 163 2.69 2.60 -19.12
C GLY A 163 3.00 1.31 -18.39
N LYS A 164 3.41 0.29 -19.15
CA LYS A 164 3.72 -1.05 -18.65
C LYS A 164 5.10 -1.49 -19.12
N LEU A 165 5.78 -2.27 -18.27
CA LEU A 165 7.05 -2.92 -18.57
C LEU A 165 6.77 -4.30 -19.16
N VAL A 166 7.23 -4.51 -20.39
CA VAL A 166 7.19 -5.80 -21.09
C VAL A 166 8.15 -6.76 -20.39
N GLY A 167 7.69 -7.98 -20.11
CA GLY A 167 8.49 -9.02 -19.48
C GLY A 167 7.66 -9.93 -18.58
N ARG A 168 8.01 -9.99 -17.30
CA ARG A 168 7.43 -10.96 -16.36
C ARG A 168 5.92 -10.76 -16.14
N TYR A 169 5.48 -9.50 -16.05
CA TYR A 169 4.12 -9.15 -15.65
C TYR A 169 3.19 -8.86 -16.82
N TYR A 170 3.73 -8.31 -17.92
CA TYR A 170 2.99 -7.99 -19.14
C TYR A 170 3.72 -8.55 -20.37
N ASP A 171 2.98 -9.06 -21.35
CA ASP A 171 3.54 -9.50 -22.62
C ASP A 171 3.85 -8.33 -23.58
N ALA A 172 4.30 -8.66 -24.80
CA ALA A 172 4.71 -7.68 -25.81
C ALA A 172 3.54 -6.79 -26.29
N GLU A 173 2.31 -7.24 -26.09
CA GLU A 173 1.08 -6.53 -26.40
C GLU A 173 0.51 -5.79 -25.17
N GLY A 174 1.17 -5.90 -24.01
CA GLY A 174 0.77 -5.25 -22.76
C GLY A 174 -0.35 -5.98 -22.00
N ASN A 175 -0.65 -7.23 -22.34
CA ASN A 175 -1.63 -8.03 -21.63
C ASN A 175 -1.03 -8.68 -20.37
N PRO A 176 -1.81 -8.85 -19.28
CA PRO A 176 -1.35 -9.52 -18.08
C PRO A 176 -0.92 -10.98 -18.33
N THR A 177 0.30 -11.32 -17.94
CA THR A 177 0.80 -12.69 -18.04
C THR A 177 0.14 -13.61 -17.00
N LYS A 178 0.33 -14.93 -17.16
CA LYS A 178 -0.05 -15.91 -16.13
C LYS A 178 0.64 -15.63 -14.80
N TYR A 179 1.87 -15.10 -14.83
CA TYR A 179 2.62 -14.76 -13.63
C TYR A 179 1.95 -13.62 -12.87
N LEU A 180 1.58 -12.52 -13.53
CA LEU A 180 0.85 -11.42 -12.89
C LEU A 180 -0.48 -11.89 -12.29
N LYS A 181 -1.26 -12.70 -13.02
CA LYS A 181 -2.49 -13.30 -12.49
C LYS A 181 -2.24 -14.14 -11.22
N GLY A 182 -1.14 -14.90 -11.20
CA GLY A 182 -0.71 -15.66 -10.03
C GLY A 182 -0.32 -14.77 -8.84
N VAL A 183 0.32 -13.62 -9.12
CA VAL A 183 0.65 -12.61 -8.10
C VAL A 183 -0.61 -12.01 -7.49
N GLU A 184 -1.62 -11.64 -8.31
CA GLU A 184 -2.91 -11.14 -7.82
C GLU A 184 -3.64 -12.17 -6.95
N ALA A 185 -3.71 -13.43 -7.40
CA ALA A 185 -4.33 -14.50 -6.63
C ALA A 185 -3.59 -14.75 -5.29
N LYS A 186 -2.25 -14.68 -5.31
CA LYS A 186 -1.43 -14.84 -4.11
C LYS A 186 -1.60 -13.67 -3.13
N ALA A 187 -1.74 -12.44 -3.64
CA ALA A 187 -2.07 -11.26 -2.84
C ALA A 187 -3.48 -11.35 -2.22
N ALA A 188 -4.48 -11.81 -2.99
CA ALA A 188 -5.83 -12.05 -2.50
C ALA A 188 -5.85 -13.07 -1.35
N ARG A 189 -5.09 -14.17 -1.48
CA ARG A 189 -4.88 -15.11 -0.36
C ARG A 189 -4.22 -14.44 0.84
N GLY A 190 -3.24 -13.57 0.60
CA GLY A 190 -2.61 -12.75 1.65
C GLY A 190 -3.64 -11.92 2.41
N ALA A 191 -4.58 -11.28 1.69
CA ALA A 191 -5.61 -10.46 2.31
C ALA A 191 -6.57 -11.30 3.18
N GLN A 192 -6.95 -12.48 2.69
CA GLN A 192 -7.77 -13.42 3.46
C GLN A 192 -7.07 -13.90 4.73
N LEU A 193 -5.77 -14.19 4.68
CA LEU A 193 -4.99 -14.60 5.84
C LEU A 193 -4.90 -13.49 6.89
N LEU A 194 -4.66 -12.24 6.47
CA LEU A 194 -4.63 -11.09 7.37
C LEU A 194 -5.99 -10.84 8.03
N GLU A 195 -7.08 -10.92 7.26
CA GLU A 195 -8.42 -10.71 7.80
C GLU A 195 -8.82 -11.83 8.78
N LYS A 196 -8.45 -13.08 8.47
CA LYS A 196 -8.65 -14.21 9.39
C LYS A 196 -7.89 -13.98 10.69
N GLN A 197 -6.60 -13.63 10.62
CA GLN A 197 -5.80 -13.35 11.81
C GLN A 197 -6.39 -12.18 12.60
N LYS A 198 -6.82 -11.10 11.95
CA LYS A 198 -7.44 -9.96 12.63
C LYS A 198 -8.69 -10.37 13.41
N LYS A 199 -9.51 -11.26 12.86
CA LYS A 199 -10.69 -11.81 13.56
C LYS A 199 -10.29 -12.68 14.75
N GLU A 200 -9.29 -13.55 14.58
CA GLU A 200 -8.77 -14.38 15.67
C GLU A 200 -8.17 -13.53 16.79
N GLU A 201 -7.43 -12.46 16.46
CA GLU A 201 -6.89 -11.52 17.42
C GLU A 201 -7.98 -10.71 18.13
N ALA A 202 -9.03 -10.30 17.42
CA ALA A 202 -10.16 -9.58 18.01
C ALA A 202 -10.98 -10.42 19.01
N ASN A 203 -10.93 -11.75 18.88
CA ASN A 203 -11.56 -12.66 19.83
C ASN A 203 -10.77 -12.82 21.13
N VAL A 204 -9.52 -12.32 21.20
CA VAL A 204 -8.66 -12.42 22.37
C VAL A 204 -8.42 -11.03 22.95
N VAL A 205 -8.85 -10.81 24.18
CA VAL A 205 -8.74 -9.53 24.87
C VAL A 205 -7.26 -9.11 24.99
N SER A 206 -6.94 -7.89 24.57
CA SER A 206 -5.59 -7.32 24.76
C SER A 206 -5.36 -6.92 26.21
N CYS A 207 -4.14 -7.04 26.70
CA CYS A 207 -3.80 -6.51 28.03
C CYS A 207 -3.91 -4.99 28.08
N ASN A 208 -4.22 -4.47 29.26
CA ASN A 208 -3.98 -3.09 29.60
C ASN A 208 -2.46 -2.86 29.74
N SER A 209 -1.99 -1.65 29.44
CA SER A 209 -0.59 -1.28 29.58
C SER A 209 -0.43 0.16 30.00
N ARG A 210 0.58 0.43 30.83
CA ARG A 210 1.02 1.78 31.19
C ARG A 210 2.53 1.87 31.17
N TRP A 211 3.03 3.08 30.99
CA TRP A 211 4.46 3.36 31.07
C TRP A 211 4.68 4.62 31.89
N SER A 212 5.70 4.60 32.74
CA SER A 212 6.22 5.80 33.40
C SER A 212 7.74 5.79 33.38
N GLN A 213 8.34 6.99 33.49
CA GLN A 213 9.80 7.13 33.50
C GLN A 213 10.44 6.50 34.74
N GLU A 214 9.73 6.47 35.86
CA GLU A 214 10.22 5.99 37.15
C GLU A 214 10.02 4.48 37.33
N GLU A 215 8.88 3.94 36.88
CA GLU A 215 8.48 2.56 37.15
C GLU A 215 8.61 1.63 35.93
N GLY A 216 8.95 2.18 34.75
CA GLY A 216 9.08 1.40 33.52
C GLY A 216 7.73 1.03 32.90
N SER A 217 7.70 -0.06 32.14
CA SER A 217 6.46 -0.52 31.51
C SER A 217 5.75 -1.53 32.42
N GLU A 218 4.43 -1.45 32.47
CA GLU A 218 3.61 -2.43 33.19
C GLU A 218 2.43 -2.84 32.33
N VAL A 219 2.08 -4.12 32.39
CA VAL A 219 0.94 -4.71 31.71
C VAL A 219 0.07 -5.48 32.70
N TRP A 220 -1.25 -5.44 32.55
CA TRP A 220 -2.17 -6.16 33.41
C TRP A 220 -3.45 -6.57 32.69
N CYS A 221 -4.19 -7.48 33.31
CA CYS A 221 -5.50 -7.94 32.86
C CYS A 221 -6.53 -7.71 33.95
N ASP A 222 -7.66 -7.06 33.61
CA ASP A 222 -8.78 -6.89 34.54
C ASP A 222 -9.42 -8.25 34.86
N GLU A 223 -9.58 -9.08 33.82
CA GLU A 223 -9.94 -10.49 33.93
C GLU A 223 -8.87 -11.37 33.26
N GLY A 224 -8.41 -12.40 33.98
CA GLY A 224 -7.39 -13.34 33.50
C GLY A 224 -5.95 -12.92 33.81
N TYR A 225 -5.02 -13.47 33.03
CA TYR A 225 -3.58 -13.38 33.24
C TYR A 225 -2.88 -12.92 31.95
N PRO A 226 -1.94 -11.96 32.01
CA PRO A 226 -1.18 -11.51 30.85
C PRO A 226 -0.33 -12.63 30.25
N ARG A 227 -0.42 -12.82 28.93
CA ARG A 227 0.45 -13.71 28.16
C ARG A 227 0.96 -13.03 26.90
N LEU A 228 2.22 -13.31 26.58
CA LEU A 228 2.84 -12.95 25.32
C LEU A 228 2.43 -13.97 24.26
N VAL A 229 1.80 -13.49 23.19
CA VAL A 229 1.36 -14.27 22.04
C VAL A 229 2.12 -13.80 20.81
N GLN A 230 2.74 -14.74 20.09
CA GLN A 230 3.46 -14.41 18.85
C GLN A 230 2.51 -13.94 17.75
N ARG A 231 2.94 -13.00 16.92
CA ARG A 231 2.23 -12.59 15.70
C ARG A 231 2.84 -13.27 14.48
N PRO A 232 2.23 -14.35 13.94
CA PRO A 232 2.83 -15.14 12.86
C PRO A 232 3.10 -14.33 11.59
N VAL A 233 2.28 -13.31 11.33
CA VAL A 233 2.34 -12.52 10.08
C VAL A 233 3.38 -11.41 10.11
N GLU A 234 3.70 -10.83 11.27
CA GLU A 234 4.74 -9.80 11.31
C GLU A 234 6.12 -10.35 10.93
N ILE A 235 6.35 -11.64 11.19
CA ILE A 235 7.50 -12.41 10.72
C ILE A 235 7.56 -12.39 9.19
N ALA A 236 6.43 -12.69 8.54
CA ALA A 236 6.36 -12.74 7.10
C ALA A 236 6.63 -11.36 6.48
N LEU A 237 6.18 -10.27 7.10
CA LEU A 237 6.33 -8.92 6.54
C LEU A 237 7.67 -8.25 6.84
N THR A 238 8.24 -8.50 8.02
CA THR A 238 9.42 -7.76 8.51
C THR A 238 10.66 -8.64 8.68
N GLY A 239 10.50 -9.97 8.59
CA GLY A 239 11.52 -10.94 8.99
C GLY A 239 11.76 -10.97 10.50
N LYS A 240 10.95 -10.27 11.31
CA LYS A 240 11.11 -10.19 12.76
C LYS A 240 9.89 -10.79 13.46
N MET A 241 10.16 -11.64 14.45
CA MET A 241 9.17 -12.07 15.42
C MET A 241 8.74 -10.86 16.26
N SER A 242 7.44 -10.62 16.36
CA SER A 242 6.89 -9.75 17.39
C SER A 242 5.89 -10.53 18.24
N LYS A 243 5.72 -10.06 19.47
CA LYS A 243 4.78 -10.61 20.44
C LYS A 243 3.82 -9.51 20.86
N ARG A 244 2.58 -9.88 21.16
CA ARG A 244 1.57 -8.99 21.76
C ARG A 244 1.15 -9.53 23.11
N CYS A 245 0.71 -8.65 24.00
CA CYS A 245 0.06 -9.07 25.22
C CYS A 245 -1.42 -9.39 24.97
N ALA A 246 -1.90 -10.49 25.52
CA ALA A 246 -3.31 -10.83 25.60
C ALA A 246 -3.67 -11.43 26.97
N CYS A 247 -4.91 -11.25 27.38
CA CYS A 247 -5.46 -11.78 28.62
C CYS A 247 -6.11 -13.14 28.36
N PHE A 248 -5.73 -14.13 29.17
CA PHE A 248 -6.27 -15.49 29.13
C PHE A 248 -6.81 -15.90 30.50
N LYS A 249 -7.85 -16.71 30.51
CA LYS A 249 -8.37 -17.31 31.74
C LYS A 249 -7.43 -18.41 32.22
N GLU A 250 -7.59 -18.81 33.49
CA GLU A 250 -6.74 -19.82 34.13
C GLU A 250 -6.75 -21.16 33.37
N ASP A 251 -7.92 -21.57 32.87
CA ASP A 251 -8.12 -22.80 32.09
C ASP A 251 -7.55 -22.75 30.67
N GLU A 252 -7.15 -21.57 30.20
CA GLU A 252 -6.58 -21.35 28.87
C GLU A 252 -5.04 -21.23 28.90
N LEU A 253 -4.42 -21.17 30.09
CA LEU A 253 -2.99 -20.86 30.24
C LEU A 253 -2.05 -21.96 29.72
N ASP A 254 -2.56 -23.19 29.54
CA ASP A 254 -1.83 -24.33 28.98
C ASP A 254 -1.83 -24.35 27.44
N HIS A 255 -2.47 -23.38 26.78
CA HIS A 255 -2.44 -23.27 25.33
C HIS A 255 -1.03 -23.09 24.77
N VAL A 256 -0.73 -23.80 23.68
CA VAL A 256 0.57 -23.75 23.02
C VAL A 256 0.84 -22.35 22.45
N GLY A 257 2.06 -21.84 22.69
CA GLY A 257 2.50 -20.55 22.16
C GLY A 257 2.17 -19.34 23.04
N LEU A 258 1.66 -19.57 24.25
CA LEU A 258 1.58 -18.57 25.31
C LEU A 258 2.89 -18.51 26.08
N GLU A 259 3.45 -17.32 26.23
CA GLU A 259 4.68 -17.09 26.97
C GLU A 259 4.42 -16.16 28.17
N VAL A 260 5.07 -16.41 29.30
CA VAL A 260 5.05 -15.52 30.46
C VAL A 260 6.12 -14.44 30.29
N TYR A 261 5.86 -13.24 30.80
CA TYR A 261 6.86 -12.19 30.84
C TYR A 261 8.06 -12.59 31.71
N ASP A 262 9.26 -12.21 31.28
CA ASP A 262 10.48 -12.46 32.05
C ASP A 262 10.37 -11.84 33.44
N GLY A 263 10.72 -12.61 34.48
CA GLY A 263 10.59 -12.20 35.88
C GLY A 263 9.16 -12.08 36.43
N CYS A 264 8.12 -12.42 35.65
CA CYS A 264 6.74 -12.40 36.12
C CYS A 264 6.27 -13.78 36.60
N ASP A 265 5.53 -13.83 37.71
CA ASP A 265 4.93 -15.07 38.20
C ASP A 265 3.85 -15.59 37.22
N TYR A 266 3.73 -16.92 37.10
CA TYR A 266 2.81 -17.57 36.17
C TYR A 266 1.35 -17.14 36.43
N LEU A 267 0.92 -16.99 37.68
CA LEU A 267 -0.43 -16.55 38.05
C LEU A 267 -0.48 -15.06 38.41
N SER A 268 0.50 -14.25 37.98
CA SER A 268 0.41 -12.82 38.18
C SER A 268 -0.62 -12.19 37.24
N LYS A 269 -1.48 -11.33 37.78
CA LYS A 269 -2.41 -10.50 36.99
C LYS A 269 -1.77 -9.23 36.43
N THR A 270 -0.58 -8.88 36.93
CA THR A 270 0.19 -7.69 36.57
C THR A 270 1.66 -8.04 36.41
N CYS A 271 2.28 -7.64 35.29
CA CYS A 271 3.70 -7.86 35.02
C CYS A 271 4.41 -6.53 34.74
N ARG A 272 5.58 -6.33 35.35
CA ARG A 272 6.48 -5.19 35.07
C ARG A 272 7.58 -5.63 34.11
N LEU A 273 7.93 -4.76 33.15
CA LEU A 273 8.83 -5.05 32.02
C LEU A 273 10.10 -4.21 32.06
#